data_AF-A0A932KQ78-F1
#
_entry.id   AF-A0A932KQ78-F1
#
_cell.length_a   1.000
_cell.length_b   1.000
_cell.length_c   1.000
_cell.angle_alpha   90.00
_cell.angle_beta   90.00
_cell.angle_gamma   90.00
#
_symmetry.space_group_name_H-M   'P 1'
#
loop_
_entity.id
_entity.type
_entity.pdbx_description
1 polymer ?
#
loop_
_entity_poly.entity_id
_entity_poly.type
_entity_poly.pdbx_seq_one_letter_code
_entity_poly.pdbx_strand_id
1 'polypeptide(L)' 'MDQDVLNFFKAKAQKPNALPYQTQINQALRYFMESGNLDTNTLKAALVQDSSFIQAIVKAATRLRAA' A
#
# COMPACT_ATOMS: atom_id res chain seq x y z
N MET A 1 17.79 16.20 1.37
CA MET A 1 16.41 15.71 1.55
C MET A 1 15.52 16.92 1.56
N ASP A 2 14.40 16.87 0.83
CA ASP A 2 13.50 18.00 0.69
C ASP A 2 12.95 18.45 2.05
N GLN A 3 12.93 19.77 2.28
CA GLN A 3 12.59 20.37 3.56
C GLN A 3 11.13 20.09 3.94
N ASP A 4 10.26 20.04 2.94
CA ASP A 4 8.83 19.80 3.13
C ASP A 4 8.53 18.37 3.60
N VAL A 5 9.29 17.40 3.07
CA VAL A 5 9.19 15.99 3.48
C VAL A 5 9.66 15.84 4.94
N LEU A 6 10.75 16.52 5.33
CA LEU A 6 11.21 16.52 6.72
C LEU A 6 10.18 17.16 7.65
N ASN A 7 9.60 18.29 7.26
CA ASN A 7 8.58 19.00 8.04
C ASN A 7 7.32 18.14 8.24
N PHE A 8 6.89 17.41 7.20
CA PHE A 8 5.78 16.46 7.28
C PHE A 8 6.00 15.38 8.35
N PHE A 9 7.15 14.69 8.32
CA PHE A 9 7.42 13.63 9.30
C PHE A 9 7.66 14.18 10.71
N LYS A 10 8.25 15.37 10.84
CA LYS A 10 8.40 16.06 12.13
C LYS A 10 7.05 16.41 12.74
N ALA A 11 6.13 16.97 11.96
CA ALA A 11 4.77 17.28 12.42
C ALA A 11 4.02 15.99 12.85
N LYS A 12 4.17 14.91 12.08
CA LYS A 12 3.57 13.61 12.42
C LYS A 12 4.13 13.03 13.73
N ALA A 13 5.42 13.23 14.01
CA ALA A 13 6.07 12.77 15.23
C ALA A 13 5.67 13.56 16.49
N GLN A 14 5.00 14.72 16.37
CA GLN A 14 4.47 15.46 17.52
C GLN A 14 3.17 14.86 18.07
N LYS A 15 2.57 13.88 17.39
CA LYS A 15 1.36 13.22 17.87
C LYS A 15 1.66 12.28 19.05
N PRO A 16 0.75 12.15 20.03
CA PRO A 16 0.90 11.20 21.13
C PRO A 16 1.11 9.78 20.61
N ASN A 17 2.04 9.04 21.22
CA ASN A 17 2.42 7.67 20.86
C ASN A 17 2.96 7.51 19.41
N ALA A 18 3.32 8.61 18.73
CA ALA A 18 3.94 8.52 17.42
C ALA A 18 5.43 8.13 17.51
N LEU A 19 5.90 7.42 16.48
CA LEU A 19 7.31 7.09 16.33
C LEU A 19 8.16 8.35 16.05
N PRO A 20 9.45 8.37 16.39
CA PRO A 20 10.35 9.44 15.98
C PRO A 20 10.36 9.63 14.46
N TYR A 21 10.48 10.87 13.97
CA TYR A 21 10.38 11.19 12.54
C TYR A 21 11.40 10.40 11.69
N GLN A 22 12.61 10.18 12.21
CA GLN A 22 13.64 9.38 11.54
C GLN A 22 13.21 7.91 11.37
N THR A 23 12.58 7.31 12.40
CA THR A 23 12.05 5.95 12.34
C THR A 23 10.95 5.84 11.29
N GLN A 24 10.07 6.84 11.21
CA GLN A 24 9.00 6.88 10.20
C GLN A 24 9.55 6.96 8.77
N ILE A 25 10.57 7.79 8.55
CA ILE A 25 11.26 7.89 7.25
C ILE A 25 11.88 6.55 6.87
N ASN A 26 12.60 5.92 7.80
CA ASN A 26 13.24 4.63 7.55
C ASN A 26 12.21 3.53 7.24
N GLN A 27 11.07 3.53 7.92
CA GLN A 27 9.96 2.62 7.62
C GLN A 27 9.36 2.90 6.23
N ALA A 28 9.14 4.15 5.86
CA ALA A 28 8.61 4.51 4.55
C ALA A 28 9.56 4.12 3.41
N LEU A 29 10.87 4.32 3.60
CA LEU A 29 11.90 3.91 2.66
C LEU A 29 11.96 2.38 2.54
N ARG A 30 11.98 1.67 3.67
CA ARG A 30 11.97 0.20 3.67
C ARG A 30 10.71 -0.33 2.98
N TYR A 31 9.54 0.23 3.30
CA TYR A 31 8.31 -0.09 2.61
C TYR A 31 8.41 0.16 1.12
N PHE A 32 8.94 1.31 0.66
CA PHE A 32 9.11 1.60 -0.76
C PHE A 32 10.07 0.62 -1.45
N MET A 33 11.17 0.26 -0.80
CA MET A 33 12.14 -0.71 -1.31
C MET A 33 11.54 -2.13 -1.38
N GLU A 34 10.73 -2.51 -0.40
CA GLU A 34 10.04 -3.81 -0.34
C GLU A 34 8.84 -3.85 -1.30
N SER A 35 8.07 -2.76 -1.40
CA SER A 35 6.91 -2.63 -2.29
C SER A 35 7.29 -2.38 -3.74
N GLY A 36 8.45 -1.80 -4.03
CA GLY A 36 9.06 -1.80 -5.36
C GLY A 36 9.42 -3.20 -5.85
N ASN A 37 9.37 -4.19 -4.96
CA ASN A 37 9.54 -5.61 -5.25
C ASN A 37 8.21 -6.40 -5.15
N LEU A 38 7.07 -5.73 -4.95
CA LEU A 38 5.79 -6.31 -5.31
C LEU A 38 5.74 -6.32 -6.83
N ASP A 39 6.34 -7.35 -7.42
CA ASP A 39 6.15 -7.62 -8.84
C ASP A 39 4.65 -7.78 -9.06
N THR A 40 4.03 -6.70 -9.52
CA THR A 40 2.61 -6.65 -9.81
C THR A 40 2.23 -7.71 -10.84
N ASN A 41 3.18 -8.21 -11.64
CA ASN A 41 2.95 -9.35 -12.52
C ASN A 41 2.85 -10.66 -11.75
N THR A 42 3.73 -10.92 -10.77
CA THR A 42 3.61 -12.06 -9.85
C THR A 42 2.30 -12.01 -9.05
N LEU A 43 1.91 -10.84 -8.53
CA LEU A 43 0.65 -10.69 -7.80
C LEU A 43 -0.57 -10.89 -8.72
N LYS A 44 -0.57 -10.29 -9.93
CA LYS A 44 -1.61 -10.52 -10.93
C LYS A 44 -1.69 -11.99 -11.35
N ALA A 45 -0.55 -12.65 -11.57
CA ALA A 45 -0.48 -14.05 -11.93
C ALA A 45 -1.08 -14.93 -10.81
N ALA A 46 -0.77 -14.64 -9.55
CA ALA A 46 -1.36 -15.34 -8.41
C ALA A 46 -2.87 -15.11 -8.30
N LEU A 47 -3.34 -13.87 -8.47
CA LEU A 47 -4.77 -13.53 -8.40
C LEU A 47 -5.59 -14.13 -9.55
N VAL A 48 -5.02 -14.23 -10.75
CA VAL A 48 -5.68 -14.89 -11.90
C VAL A 48 -5.77 -16.41 -11.72
N GLN A 49 -4.90 -17.01 -10.90
CA GLN A 49 -4.99 -18.43 -10.57
C GLN A 49 -5.92 -18.72 -9.38
N ASP A 50 -6.30 -17.70 -8.61
CA ASP A 50 -7.24 -17.84 -7.50
C ASP A 50 -8.69 -17.86 -8.00
N SER A 51 -9.26 -19.06 -8.07
CA SER A 51 -10.63 -19.27 -8.51
C SER A 51 -11.69 -18.61 -7.60
N SER A 52 -11.39 -18.44 -6.31
CA SER A 52 -12.31 -17.79 -5.37
C SER A 52 -12.36 -16.27 -5.61
N PHE A 53 -11.21 -15.68 -5.91
CA PHE A 53 -11.10 -14.28 -6.32
C PHE A 53 -11.83 -14.03 -7.65
N ILE A 54 -11.63 -14.89 -8.65
CA ILE A 54 -12.35 -14.78 -9.93
C ILE A 54 -13.86 -14.83 -9.73
N GLN A 55 -14.37 -15.77 -8.92
CA GLN A 55 -15.80 -15.86 -8.63
C GLN A 55 -16.34 -14.60 -7.93
N ALA A 56 -15.57 -14.01 -7.01
CA ALA A 56 -15.94 -12.78 -6.34
C ALA A 56 -16.01 -11.60 -7.32
N ILE A 57 -15.06 -11.49 -8.25
CA ILE A 57 -15.05 -10.46 -9.30
C ILE A 57 -16.24 -10.63 -10.24
N VAL A 58 -16.52 -11.85 -10.71
CA VAL A 58 -17.68 -12.13 -11.58
C VAL A 58 -18.97 -11.74 -10.87
N LYS A 59 -19.14 -12.11 -9.60
CA LYS A 59 -20.31 -11.75 -8.81
C LYS A 59 -20.45 -10.23 -8.66
N ALA A 60 -19.35 -9.51 -8.42
CA ALA A 60 -19.34 -8.06 -8.32
C ALA A 60 -19.69 -7.38 -9.65
N ALA A 61 -19.13 -7.84 -10.76
CA ALA A 61 -19.39 -7.30 -12.10
C ALA A 61 -20.84 -7.50 -12.53
N THR A 62 -21.43 -8.66 -12.22
CA THR A 62 -22.85 -8.93 -12.48
C THR A 62 -23.77 -8.02 -11.68
N ARG A 63 -23.44 -7.74 -10.41
CA ARG A 63 -24.20 -6.79 -9.59
C ARG A 63 -24.11 -5.36 -10.12
N LEU A 64 -22.93 -4.95 -10.57
CA LEU A 64 -22.72 -3.61 -11.12
C LEU A 64 -23.50 -3.40 -12.43
N ARG A 65 -23.70 -4.46 -13.22
CA ARG A 65 -24.49 -4.43 -14.46
C ARG A 65 -26.00 -4.45 -14.23
N ALA A 66 -26.45 -4.85 -13.05
CA ALA A 66 -27.86 -4.95 -12.69
C ALA A 66 -28.39 -3.71 -11.93
N ALA A 67 -27.49 -2.77 -11.60
CA ALA A 67 -27.78 -1.49 -10.97
C ALA A 67 -27.79 -0.37 -12.02
#